data_AF-A0AAD2BF62-F1
#
_entry.id   AF-A0AAD2BF62-F1
#
_cell.length_a   1.000
_cell.length_b   1.000
_cell.length_c   1.000
_cell.angle_alpha   90.00
_cell.angle_beta   90.00
_cell.angle_gamma   90.00
#
_symmetry.space_group_name_H-M   'P 1'
#
loop_
_entity.id
_entity.type
_entity.pdbx_description
1 polymer ?
#
loop_
_entity_poly.entity_id
_entity_poly.type
_entity_poly.pdbx_seq_one_letter_code
_entity_poly.pdbx_strand_id
1 'polypeptide(L)'
;MIEITGAKCSNDKQNERGQPIRRYVFKTPITEKPHPALAVLLSMAAKDVALNGIGHATVSHDADYLYNSIVSLGKATFSRLRTRISPYCFRHQAASDLKADPALSLQEAAQFMGHLSDYSIGKYGRAIHGKRGGERVKPVMVKTSRPVKHSPKVDKLARFKIASESRQQKLRQCS
;
A
#
# COMPACT_ATOMS: atom_id res chain seq x y z
N MET A 1 -6.79 -15.55 4.46
CA MET A 1 -5.81 -15.12 3.43
C MET A 1 -6.59 -14.44 2.31
N ILE A 2 -6.11 -13.32 1.77
CA ILE A 2 -6.69 -12.64 0.61
C ILE A 2 -5.70 -12.74 -0.54
N GLU A 3 -6.11 -13.38 -1.63
CA GLU A 3 -5.36 -13.35 -2.87
C GLU A 3 -5.92 -12.23 -3.77
N ILE A 4 -5.03 -11.42 -4.33
CA ILE A 4 -5.36 -10.42 -5.34
C ILE A 4 -4.64 -10.83 -6.63
N THR A 5 -5.43 -11.11 -7.66
CA THR A 5 -4.96 -11.37 -9.02
C THR A 5 -5.19 -10.12 -9.89
N GLY A 6 -4.26 -9.87 -10.80
CA GLY A 6 -4.31 -8.72 -11.72
C GLY A 6 -3.01 -7.91 -11.71
N ALA A 7 -2.39 -7.79 -12.89
CA ALA A 7 -1.24 -6.93 -13.13
C ALA A 7 -1.68 -5.49 -13.43
N LYS A 8 -0.77 -4.52 -13.28
CA LYS A 8 -0.96 -3.22 -13.91
C LYS A 8 -0.86 -3.44 -15.43
N CYS A 9 -1.99 -3.33 -16.12
CA CYS A 9 -2.01 -3.29 -17.58
C CYS A 9 -1.27 -2.02 -18.04
N SER A 10 -0.31 -2.15 -18.96
CA SER A 10 0.16 -1.00 -19.74
C SER A 10 -0.80 -0.75 -20.91
N ASN A 11 -0.85 0.51 -21.38
CA ASN A 11 -1.59 0.88 -22.58
C ASN A 11 -1.18 0.04 -23.80
N ASP A 12 0.07 -0.43 -23.83
CA ASP A 12 0.52 -1.47 -24.75
C ASP A 12 0.13 -2.84 -24.19
N LYS A 13 -0.90 -3.44 -24.78
CA LYS A 13 -1.62 -4.66 -24.36
C LYS A 13 -0.78 -5.94 -24.21
N GLN A 14 0.56 -5.88 -24.27
CA GLN A 14 1.43 -7.07 -24.27
C GLN A 14 2.45 -7.14 -23.11
N ASN A 15 2.64 -6.09 -22.31
CA ASN A 15 3.65 -6.10 -21.25
C ASN A 15 3.05 -5.90 -19.86
N GLU A 16 2.81 -6.99 -19.14
CA GLU A 16 2.43 -6.93 -17.72
C GLU A 16 3.47 -6.16 -16.89
N ARG A 17 3.10 -4.99 -16.37
CA ARG A 17 3.95 -4.22 -15.46
C ARG A 17 3.61 -4.54 -14.01
N GLY A 18 4.65 -4.64 -13.17
CA GLY A 18 4.47 -4.88 -11.73
C GLY A 18 4.35 -6.37 -11.38
N GLN A 19 3.66 -6.63 -10.28
CA GLN A 19 3.38 -7.97 -9.75
C GLN A 19 2.00 -8.47 -10.23
N PRO A 20 1.92 -9.51 -11.09
CA PRO A 20 0.63 -9.99 -11.60
C PRO A 20 -0.23 -10.70 -10.55
N ILE A 21 0.38 -11.35 -9.56
CA ILE A 21 -0.33 -12.00 -8.45
C ILE A 21 0.30 -11.55 -7.13
N ARG A 22 -0.57 -11.21 -6.17
CA ARG A 22 -0.19 -10.77 -4.83
C ARG A 22 -1.09 -11.44 -3.81
N ARG A 23 -0.50 -12.17 -2.87
CA ARG A 23 -1.21 -12.82 -1.76
C ARG A 23 -0.91 -12.06 -0.48
N TYR A 24 -1.96 -11.68 0.23
CA TYR A 24 -1.90 -10.96 1.49
C TYR A 24 -2.51 -11.82 2.58
N VAL A 25 -1.84 -11.90 3.71
CA VAL A 25 -2.42 -12.44 4.93
C VAL A 25 -2.64 -11.28 5.87
N PHE A 26 -3.89 -11.06 6.30
CA PHE A 26 -4.22 -10.09 7.34
C PHE A 26 -4.62 -10.85 8.59
N LYS A 27 -4.35 -10.27 9.76
CA LYS A 27 -4.99 -10.74 11.00
C LYS A 27 -6.46 -10.39 10.90
N THR A 28 -7.33 -11.39 10.93
CA THR A 28 -8.74 -11.21 11.24
C THR A 28 -8.87 -11.35 12.75
N PRO A 29 -9.19 -10.29 13.49
CA PRO A 29 -9.37 -10.41 14.92
C PRO A 29 -10.58 -11.31 15.20
N ILE A 30 -10.44 -12.23 16.16
CA ILE A 30 -11.53 -13.12 16.59
C ILE A 30 -12.55 -12.33 17.43
N THR A 31 -12.08 -11.30 18.14
CA THR A 31 -12.85 -10.51 19.12
C THR A 31 -13.00 -9.02 18.76
N GLU A 32 -12.15 -8.48 17.88
CA GLU A 32 -12.22 -7.08 17.43
C GLU A 32 -12.84 -6.95 16.03
N LYS A 33 -13.49 -5.82 15.76
CA LYS A 33 -14.02 -5.54 14.42
C LYS A 33 -12.85 -5.40 13.43
N PRO A 34 -12.86 -6.11 12.29
CA PRO A 34 -11.83 -5.94 11.28
C PRO A 34 -11.87 -4.52 10.72
N HIS A 35 -10.75 -4.06 10.14
CA HIS A 35 -10.71 -2.79 9.42
C HIS A 35 -11.86 -2.72 8.39
N PRO A 36 -12.60 -1.59 8.25
CA PRO A 36 -13.79 -1.53 7.41
C PRO A 36 -13.58 -1.99 5.96
N ALA A 37 -12.42 -1.65 5.37
CA ALA A 37 -12.08 -2.14 4.03
C ALA A 37 -11.93 -3.68 3.95
N LEU A 38 -11.37 -4.31 5.00
CA LEU A 38 -11.28 -5.76 5.09
C LEU A 38 -12.67 -6.37 5.27
N ALA A 39 -13.53 -5.75 6.08
CA ALA A 39 -14.91 -6.19 6.26
C ALA A 39 -15.69 -6.20 4.93
N VAL A 40 -15.53 -5.16 4.10
CA VAL A 40 -16.14 -5.10 2.77
C VAL A 40 -15.62 -6.21 1.85
N LEU A 41 -14.30 -6.45 1.82
CA LEU A 41 -13.75 -7.54 0.99
C LEU A 41 -14.26 -8.92 1.44
N LEU A 42 -14.36 -9.15 2.74
CA LEU A 42 -14.89 -10.40 3.29
C LEU A 42 -16.38 -10.56 2.98
N SER A 43 -17.18 -9.49 3.06
CA SER A 43 -18.61 -9.57 2.73
C SER A 43 -18.86 -9.84 1.25
N MET A 44 -18.04 -9.28 0.36
CA MET A 44 -18.11 -9.59 -1.08
C MET A 44 -17.83 -11.07 -1.36
N ALA A 45 -16.90 -11.67 -0.62
CA ALA A 45 -16.48 -13.06 -0.80
C ALA A 45 -17.37 -14.08 -0.04
N ALA A 46 -18.27 -13.61 0.83
CA ALA A 46 -18.97 -14.45 1.81
C ALA A 46 -19.86 -15.55 1.17
N LYS A 47 -20.46 -15.25 0.02
CA LYS A 47 -21.32 -16.21 -0.70
C LYS A 47 -20.55 -17.45 -1.12
N ASP A 48 -19.34 -17.27 -1.63
CA ASP A 48 -18.53 -18.37 -2.14
C ASP A 48 -17.89 -19.17 -1.00
N VAL A 49 -17.49 -18.49 0.09
CA VAL A 49 -16.99 -19.16 1.31
C VAL A 49 -17.97 -20.21 1.82
N ALA A 50 -19.27 -19.90 1.80
CA ALA A 50 -20.30 -20.81 2.30
C ALA A 50 -20.44 -22.09 1.46
N LEU A 51 -20.04 -22.06 0.18
CA LEU A 51 -20.22 -23.17 -0.76
C LEU A 51 -19.03 -24.14 -0.78
N ASN A 52 -17.80 -23.63 -0.69
CA ASN A 52 -16.58 -24.45 -0.89
C ASN A 52 -15.43 -24.12 0.07
N GLY A 53 -15.66 -23.27 1.07
CA GLY A 53 -14.63 -22.81 2.01
C GLY A 53 -13.65 -21.78 1.43
N ILE A 54 -13.82 -21.37 0.17
CA ILE A 54 -12.97 -20.39 -0.52
C ILE A 54 -13.83 -19.24 -1.03
N GLY A 55 -13.59 -18.05 -0.48
CA GLY A 55 -14.27 -16.83 -0.92
C GLY A 55 -13.63 -16.23 -2.16
N HIS A 56 -14.39 -16.08 -3.24
CA HIS A 56 -13.99 -15.29 -4.39
C HIS A 56 -14.77 -13.97 -4.44
N ALA A 57 -14.08 -12.91 -4.82
CA ALA A 57 -14.71 -11.61 -5.05
C ALA A 57 -14.01 -10.96 -6.25
N THR A 58 -14.80 -10.52 -7.22
CA THR A 58 -14.29 -9.75 -8.37
C THR A 58 -14.68 -8.30 -8.19
N VAL A 59 -13.68 -7.41 -8.24
CA VAL A 59 -13.89 -5.95 -8.23
C VAL A 59 -13.56 -5.43 -9.63
N SER A 60 -14.58 -5.02 -10.37
CA SER A 60 -14.44 -4.33 -11.65
C SER A 60 -15.02 -2.92 -11.54
N HIS A 61 -14.44 -1.98 -12.28
CA HIS A 61 -14.91 -0.60 -12.35
C HIS A 61 -14.45 0.05 -13.65
N ASP A 62 -15.22 1.02 -14.11
CA ASP A 62 -14.74 1.99 -15.08
C ASP A 62 -13.78 2.98 -14.40
N ALA A 63 -12.63 3.22 -15.02
CA ALA A 63 -11.54 3.98 -14.41
C ALA A 63 -11.92 5.45 -14.16
N ASP A 64 -12.60 6.08 -15.13
CA ASP A 64 -13.01 7.47 -15.06
C ASP A 64 -14.16 7.64 -14.08
N TYR A 65 -15.11 6.70 -14.08
CA TYR A 65 -16.20 6.68 -13.13
C TYR A 65 -15.70 6.53 -11.69
N LEU A 66 -14.77 5.60 -11.42
CA LEU A 66 -14.18 5.44 -10.09
C LEU A 66 -13.44 6.70 -9.66
N TYR A 67 -12.64 7.29 -10.56
CA TYR A 67 -11.92 8.52 -10.28
C TYR A 67 -12.88 9.65 -9.91
N ASN A 68 -13.90 9.90 -10.72
CA ASN A 68 -14.88 10.97 -10.52
C ASN A 68 -15.71 10.77 -9.25
N SER A 69 -16.06 9.52 -8.95
CA SER A 69 -16.78 9.14 -7.72
C SER A 69 -15.95 9.46 -6.47
N ILE A 70 -14.66 9.08 -6.47
CA ILE A 70 -13.74 9.37 -5.36
C ILE A 70 -13.52 10.87 -5.20
N VAL A 71 -13.37 11.61 -6.30
CA VAL A 71 -13.20 13.07 -6.25
C VAL A 71 -14.44 13.76 -5.68
N SER A 72 -15.63 13.35 -6.12
CA SER A 72 -16.89 13.92 -5.68
C SER A 72 -17.14 13.65 -4.20
N LEU A 73 -16.95 12.39 -3.77
CA LEU A 73 -17.05 12.01 -2.36
C LEU A 73 -16.00 12.74 -1.51
N GLY A 74 -14.77 12.84 -2.00
CA GLY A 74 -13.70 13.56 -1.31
C GLY A 74 -14.01 15.03 -1.07
N LYS A 75 -14.61 15.72 -2.05
CA LYS A 75 -15.06 17.11 -1.89
C LYS A 75 -16.19 17.24 -0.86
N ALA A 76 -17.14 16.31 -0.86
CA ALA A 76 -18.25 16.31 0.10
C ALA A 76 -17.76 16.07 1.53
N THR A 77 -16.87 15.09 1.73
CA THR A 77 -16.34 14.73 3.06
C THR A 77 -15.33 15.75 3.58
N PHE A 78 -14.50 16.33 2.70
CA PHE A 78 -13.41 17.24 3.06
C PHE A 78 -13.57 18.60 2.39
N SER A 79 -14.70 19.26 2.64
CA SER A 79 -15.08 20.52 1.98
C SER A 79 -14.08 21.68 2.14
N ARG A 80 -13.25 21.64 3.20
CA ARG A 80 -12.23 22.67 3.49
C ARG A 80 -10.85 22.37 2.90
N LEU A 81 -10.65 21.20 2.32
CA LEU A 81 -9.35 20.81 1.78
C LEU A 81 -9.15 21.44 0.38
N ARG A 82 -8.12 22.28 0.23
CA ARG A 82 -7.77 22.88 -1.08
C ARG A 82 -7.33 21.86 -2.12
N THR A 83 -6.72 20.76 -1.67
CA THR A 83 -6.21 19.72 -2.56
C THR A 83 -7.27 18.66 -2.81
N ARG A 84 -7.36 18.21 -4.06
CA ARG A 84 -8.32 17.18 -4.48
C ARG A 84 -7.90 15.82 -3.92
N ILE A 85 -8.85 15.10 -3.30
CA ILE A 85 -8.69 13.68 -2.98
C ILE A 85 -8.90 12.86 -4.25
N SER A 86 -7.89 12.11 -4.65
CA SER A 86 -7.93 11.20 -5.80
C SER A 86 -7.66 9.76 -5.34
N PRO A 87 -7.94 8.73 -6.17
CA PRO A 87 -7.61 7.34 -5.84
C PRO A 87 -6.13 7.16 -5.45
N TYR A 88 -5.25 7.95 -6.06
CA TYR A 88 -3.81 7.88 -5.83
C TYR A 88 -3.40 8.39 -4.44
N CYS A 89 -4.20 9.24 -3.81
CA CYS A 89 -3.97 9.70 -2.43
C CYS A 89 -4.02 8.51 -1.46
N PHE A 90 -4.96 7.59 -1.63
CA PHE A 90 -5.05 6.38 -0.80
C PHE A 90 -3.84 5.47 -1.01
N ARG A 91 -3.35 5.35 -2.25
CA ARG A 91 -2.12 4.61 -2.56
C ARG A 91 -0.90 5.25 -1.88
N HIS A 92 -0.82 6.58 -1.84
CA HIS A 92 0.22 7.29 -1.10
C HIS A 92 0.12 7.08 0.41
N GLN A 93 -1.08 7.12 0.97
CA GLN A 93 -1.29 6.89 2.40
C GLN A 93 -0.88 5.47 2.80
N ALA A 94 -1.29 4.47 2.03
CA ALA A 94 -0.87 3.08 2.26
C ALA A 94 0.66 2.93 2.25
N ALA A 95 1.34 3.54 1.27
CA ALA A 95 2.81 3.53 1.23
C ALA A 95 3.44 4.26 2.42
N SER A 96 2.85 5.37 2.86
CA SER A 96 3.26 6.11 4.05
C SER A 96 3.15 5.27 5.32
N ASP A 97 2.03 4.56 5.50
CA ASP A 97 1.78 3.70 6.66
C ASP A 97 2.79 2.54 6.71
N LEU A 98 3.05 1.88 5.57
CA LEU A 98 4.02 0.78 5.48
C LEU A 98 5.45 1.25 5.80
N LYS A 99 5.86 2.42 5.27
CA LYS A 99 7.19 2.99 5.53
C LYS A 99 7.36 3.49 6.97
N ALA A 100 6.27 3.79 7.64
CA ALA A 100 6.28 4.23 9.03
C ALA A 100 6.35 3.05 10.02
N ASP A 101 6.18 1.81 9.55
CA ASP A 101 6.33 0.60 10.35
C ASP A 101 7.80 0.17 10.41
N PRO A 102 8.46 0.25 11.57
CA PRO A 102 9.86 -0.14 11.70
C PRO A 102 10.08 -1.64 11.52
N ALA A 103 9.02 -2.46 11.62
CA ALA A 103 9.10 -3.91 11.42
C ALA A 103 8.98 -4.33 9.95
N LEU A 104 8.77 -3.39 9.02
CA LEU A 104 8.67 -3.68 7.59
C LEU A 104 9.86 -3.11 6.82
N SER A 105 10.45 -3.97 6.00
CA SER A 105 11.46 -3.56 5.03
C SER A 105 10.84 -2.82 3.83
N LEU A 106 11.66 -2.06 3.11
CA LEU A 106 11.24 -1.45 1.84
C LEU A 106 10.87 -2.50 0.78
N GLN A 107 11.47 -3.69 0.87
CA GLN A 107 11.14 -4.80 -0.01
C GLN A 107 9.72 -5.31 0.26
N GLU A 108 9.35 -5.52 1.53
CA GLU A 108 7.98 -5.92 1.91
C GLU A 108 6.96 -4.84 1.57
N ALA A 109 7.29 -3.56 1.76
CA ALA A 109 6.45 -2.46 1.33
C ALA A 109 6.26 -2.45 -0.21
N ALA A 110 7.32 -2.72 -0.97
CA ALA A 110 7.25 -2.83 -2.42
C ALA A 110 6.43 -4.04 -2.88
N GLN A 111 6.56 -5.19 -2.20
CA GLN A 111 5.72 -6.37 -2.42
C GLN A 111 4.25 -6.04 -2.20
N PHE A 112 3.92 -5.42 -1.05
CA PHE A 112 2.55 -5.02 -0.74
C PHE A 112 1.95 -4.13 -1.82
N MET A 113 2.73 -3.16 -2.29
CA MET A 113 2.28 -2.18 -3.28
C MET A 113 2.30 -2.72 -4.72
N GLY A 114 2.79 -3.95 -4.94
CA GLY A 114 2.85 -4.60 -6.25
C GLY A 114 3.97 -4.10 -7.16
N HIS A 115 5.06 -3.62 -6.57
CA HIS A 115 6.23 -3.12 -7.29
C HIS A 115 7.21 -4.26 -7.64
N LEU A 116 7.94 -4.09 -8.75
CA LEU A 116 9.04 -4.99 -9.15
C LEU A 116 10.39 -4.58 -8.57
N SER A 117 10.50 -3.40 -7.99
CA SER A 117 11.72 -2.92 -7.35
C SER A 117 11.39 -2.09 -6.13
N ASP A 118 12.19 -2.26 -5.09
CA ASP A 118 12.12 -1.48 -3.85
C ASP A 118 12.33 0.01 -4.09
N TYR A 119 13.22 0.43 -5.01
CA TYR A 119 13.43 1.84 -5.33
C TYR A 119 12.15 2.57 -5.72
N SER A 120 11.27 1.88 -6.44
CA SER A 120 10.04 2.50 -6.94
C SER A 120 9.03 2.82 -5.84
N ILE A 121 9.15 2.23 -4.65
CA ILE A 121 8.38 2.63 -3.47
C ILE A 121 8.73 4.06 -3.02
N GLY A 122 9.93 4.53 -3.30
CA GLY A 122 10.41 5.87 -2.94
C GLY A 122 9.53 6.99 -3.49
N LYS A 123 8.86 6.76 -4.62
CA LYS A 123 7.93 7.72 -5.24
C LYS A 123 6.60 7.86 -4.50
N TYR A 124 6.29 6.96 -3.56
CA TYR A 124 4.98 6.90 -2.92
C TYR A 124 5.04 7.25 -1.45
N GLY A 125 4.46 8.39 -1.05
CA GLY A 125 4.27 8.71 0.36
C GLY A 125 5.58 8.87 1.12
N ARG A 126 5.50 9.50 2.28
CA ARG A 126 6.64 9.66 3.20
C ARG A 126 6.28 9.02 4.53
N ALA A 127 7.25 8.34 5.17
CA ALA A 127 7.06 7.68 6.46
C ALA A 127 6.49 8.64 7.53
N ILE A 128 6.87 9.91 7.49
CA ILE A 128 6.39 10.95 8.41
C ILE A 128 4.87 11.20 8.35
N HIS A 129 4.22 10.87 7.22
CA HIS A 129 2.78 11.00 7.04
C HIS A 129 2.02 9.69 7.26
N GLY A 130 2.74 8.62 7.62
CA GLY A 130 2.08 7.37 7.99
C GLY A 130 1.34 7.54 9.32
N LYS A 131 0.19 6.86 9.45
CA LYS A 131 -0.51 6.74 10.73
C LYS A 131 0.45 6.20 11.81
N ARG A 132 0.18 6.43 13.08
CA ARG A 132 0.92 5.85 14.22
C ARG A 132 0.01 4.91 15.00
N GLY A 133 0.55 3.85 15.60
CA GLY A 133 -0.23 2.89 16.39
C GLY A 133 -1.00 1.84 15.58
N GLY A 134 -2.06 1.28 16.18
CA GLY A 134 -2.78 0.09 15.70
C GLY A 134 -3.68 0.28 14.46
N GLU A 135 -3.90 1.51 14.00
CA GLU A 135 -4.76 1.80 12.84
C GLU A 135 -4.08 1.64 11.47
N ARG A 136 -2.83 1.18 11.45
CA ARG A 136 -2.06 1.03 10.21
C ARG A 136 -2.54 -0.20 9.43
N VAL A 137 -2.54 -0.10 8.10
CA VAL A 137 -2.70 -1.28 7.25
C VAL A 137 -1.42 -2.11 7.33
N LYS A 138 -1.48 -3.24 8.04
CA LYS A 138 -0.36 -4.17 8.20
C LYS A 138 -0.75 -5.59 7.80
N PRO A 139 -0.30 -6.10 6.64
CA PRO A 139 -0.37 -7.53 6.39
C PRO A 139 0.56 -8.27 7.37
N VAL A 140 0.16 -9.45 7.81
CA VAL A 140 1.04 -10.42 8.48
C VAL A 140 2.12 -10.92 7.53
N MET A 141 1.74 -11.11 6.26
CA MET A 141 2.62 -11.61 5.23
C MET A 141 2.13 -11.15 3.87
N VAL A 142 3.07 -10.87 2.97
CA VAL A 142 2.80 -10.65 1.55
C VAL A 142 3.65 -11.62 0.74
N LYS A 143 3.06 -12.28 -0.25
CA LYS A 143 3.78 -13.05 -1.26
C LYS A 143 3.45 -12.51 -2.65
N THR A 144 4.47 -12.37 -3.48
CA THR A 144 4.33 -11.89 -4.86
C THR A 144 4.82 -12.94 -5.84
N SER A 145 4.22 -12.97 -7.04
CA SER A 145 4.60 -13.95 -8.07
C SER A 145 6.00 -13.75 -8.66
N ARG A 146 6.53 -12.51 -8.64
CA ARG A 146 7.89 -12.20 -9.11
C ARG A 146 8.74 -11.70 -7.93
N PRO A 147 10.04 -11.98 -7.91
CA PRO A 147 10.94 -11.41 -6.90
C PRO A 147 11.00 -9.89 -7.06
N VAL A 148 11.06 -9.17 -5.93
CA VAL A 148 11.30 -7.72 -5.92
C VAL A 148 12.79 -7.47 -6.04
N LYS A 149 13.20 -6.75 -7.09
CA LYS A 149 14.58 -6.38 -7.35
C LYS A 149 15.04 -5.29 -6.39
N HIS A 150 16.06 -5.58 -5.61
CA HIS A 150 16.76 -4.57 -4.82
C HIS A 150 17.54 -3.64 -5.74
N SER A 151 17.48 -2.33 -5.49
CA SER A 151 18.21 -1.33 -6.27
C SER A 151 19.35 -0.69 -5.45
N PRO A 152 20.57 -0.61 -5.97
CA PRO A 152 21.69 0.10 -5.32
C PRO A 152 21.40 1.58 -5.02
N LYS A 153 20.42 2.18 -5.71
CA LYS A 153 19.97 3.56 -5.43
C LYS A 153 19.31 3.68 -4.06
N VAL A 154 18.70 2.61 -3.55
CA VAL A 154 18.12 2.56 -2.20
C VAL A 154 19.23 2.65 -1.15
N ASP A 155 20.30 1.89 -1.31
CA ASP A 155 21.47 1.95 -0.42
C ASP A 155 22.12 3.32 -0.41
N LYS A 156 22.27 3.92 -1.60
CA LYS A 156 22.82 5.28 -1.74
C LYS A 156 21.99 6.29 -0.96
N LEU A 157 20.66 6.21 -1.05
CA LEU A 157 19.74 7.08 -0.30
C LEU A 157 19.81 6.83 1.21
N ALA A 158 19.89 5.57 1.64
CA ALA A 158 20.03 5.23 3.05
C ALA A 158 21.32 5.81 3.64
N ARG A 159 22.44 5.67 2.92
CA ARG A 159 23.75 6.24 3.30
C ARG A 159 23.70 7.76 3.43
N PHE A 160 23.09 8.46 2.46
CA PHE A 160 22.94 9.92 2.54
C PHE A 160 22.07 10.35 3.71
N LYS A 161 21.02 9.59 4.03
CA LYS A 161 20.14 9.88 5.17
C LYS A 161 20.89 9.74 6.50
N ILE A 162 21.62 8.65 6.69
CA ILE A 162 22.46 8.43 7.88
C ILE A 162 23.48 9.56 8.03
N ALA A 163 24.20 9.91 6.95
CA ALA A 163 25.18 10.98 6.97
C ALA A 163 24.57 12.35 7.33
N SER A 164 23.34 12.63 6.87
CA SER A 164 22.60 13.84 7.21
C SER A 164 22.15 13.86 8.67
N GLU A 165 21.63 12.75 9.19
CA GLU A 165 21.20 12.61 10.59
C GLU A 165 22.39 12.77 11.55
N SER A 166 23.53 12.14 11.26
CA SER A 166 24.76 12.31 12.05
C SER A 166 25.25 13.76 12.04
N ARG A 167 25.16 14.47 10.91
CA ARG A 167 25.54 15.89 10.82
C ARG A 167 24.63 16.78 11.67
N GLN A 168 23.31 16.54 11.63
CA GLN A 168 22.35 17.29 12.46
C GLN A 168 22.54 17.02 13.95
N GLN A 169 22.85 15.78 14.34
CA GLN A 169 23.09 15.42 15.74
C GLN A 169 24.35 16.09 16.29
N LYS A 170 25.44 16.15 15.51
CA LYS A 170 26.65 16.91 15.88
C LYS A 170 26.37 18.38 16.10
N LEU A 171 25.60 19.03 15.21
CA LEU A 171 25.25 20.44 15.34
C LEU A 171 24.46 20.74 16.63
N ARG A 172 23.56 19.84 17.03
CA ARG A 172 22.76 19.97 18.27
C ARG A 172 23.55 19.75 19.56
N GLN A 173 24.68 19.04 19.51
CA GLN A 173 25.55 18.82 20.68
C GLN A 173 26.55 19.97 20.91
N CYS A 174 26.73 20.84 19.91
CA CYS A 174 27.56 22.03 19.99
C CYS A 174 26.75 23.33 20.21
N SER A 175 25.44 23.21 20.45
CA SER A 175 24.51 24.30 20.79
C SER A 175 24.18 24.25 22.27
#